data_AF-A0A8K0ILU4-F1
#
_entry.id   AF-A0A8K0ILU4-F1
#
_cell.length_a   1.000
_cell.length_b   1.000
_cell.length_c   1.000
_cell.angle_alpha   90.00
_cell.angle_beta   90.00
_cell.angle_gamma   90.00
#
_symmetry.space_group_name_H-M   'P 1'
#
loop_
_entity.id
_entity.type
_entity.pdbx_description
1 polymer ?
#
loop_
_entity_poly.entity_id
_entity_poly.type
_entity_poly.pdbx_seq_one_letter_code
_entity_poly.pdbx_strand_id
1 'polypeptide(L)'
;MASCSMMKWFRCCNAIALCLLFLWPSLSGSSEEVATVDVHAAKRLVSSGHRYLDVRTVEEFNKGHLENAINVPYLFFTPQGKEKNPKFLEQVSLVCDKDDHIVVVASLS
;
A
#
# COMPACT_ATOMS: atom_id res chain seq x y z
N MET A 1 5.08 9.38 38.02
CA MET A 1 4.60 10.48 37.13
C MET A 1 5.42 11.71 37.43
N ALA A 2 6.48 11.90 36.67
CA ALA A 2 7.35 13.07 36.73
C ALA A 2 7.71 13.45 35.29
N SER A 3 7.93 14.75 35.09
CA SER A 3 8.32 15.41 33.85
C SER A 3 7.21 15.60 32.82
N CYS A 4 7.03 16.76 32.18
CA CYS A 4 7.81 17.99 32.22
C CYS A 4 6.91 19.14 31.76
N SER A 5 7.06 20.28 32.42
CA SER A 5 6.56 21.61 32.05
C SER A 5 6.76 21.86 30.54
N MET A 6 5.83 22.45 29.80
CA MET A 6 5.58 23.89 29.88
C MET A 6 4.35 24.21 29.00
N MET A 7 3.16 24.09 29.60
CA MET A 7 1.98 24.75 29.10
C MET A 7 1.84 26.10 29.81
N LYS A 8 1.49 27.11 29.01
CA LYS A 8 1.07 28.47 29.35
C LYS A 8 2.18 29.52 29.27
N TRP A 9 2.26 30.17 28.12
CA TRP A 9 2.42 31.63 28.09
C TRP A 9 1.36 32.28 27.18
N PHE A 10 0.43 32.92 27.88
CA PHE A 10 -0.29 34.14 27.56
C PHE A 10 -1.20 34.22 26.32
N ARG A 11 -2.50 34.20 26.64
CA ARG A 11 -3.56 34.99 26.00
C ARG A 11 -3.08 36.42 25.75
N CYS A 12 -3.14 36.87 24.49
CA CYS A 12 -3.49 38.25 24.11
C CYS A 12 -3.94 38.24 22.63
N CYS A 13 -4.99 39.01 22.33
CA CYS A 13 -5.58 39.26 21.01
C CYS A 13 -6.45 38.14 20.41
N ASN A 14 -7.68 38.11 20.94
CA ASN A 14 -8.90 37.60 20.34
C ASN A 14 -9.05 38.15 18.89
N ALA A 15 -8.86 37.31 17.85
CA ALA A 15 -9.33 37.46 16.45
C ALA A 15 -8.49 36.72 15.36
N ILE A 16 -7.48 35.90 15.70
CA ILE A 16 -6.69 35.17 14.66
C ILE A 16 -6.91 33.64 14.69
N ALA A 17 -7.55 33.11 15.74
CA ALA A 17 -7.76 31.67 15.94
C ALA A 17 -8.91 31.04 15.11
N LEU A 18 -9.51 31.75 14.16
CA LEU A 18 -10.55 31.19 13.28
C LEU A 18 -10.05 30.85 11.87
N CYS A 19 -8.87 31.33 11.44
CA CYS A 19 -8.39 31.13 10.07
C CYS A 19 -7.63 29.81 9.83
N LEU A 20 -7.29 29.05 10.87
CA LEU A 20 -6.55 27.78 10.72
C LEU A 20 -7.41 26.52 10.80
N LEU A 21 -8.74 26.67 10.88
CA LEU A 21 -9.69 25.55 10.74
C LEU A 21 -10.37 25.50 9.36
N PHE A 22 -10.12 26.48 8.49
CA PHE A 22 -10.68 26.54 7.13
C PHE A 22 -9.70 26.17 6.02
N LEU A 23 -8.48 25.78 6.38
CA LEU A 23 -7.46 25.24 5.46
C LEU A 23 -7.15 23.77 5.79
N TRP A 24 -8.14 22.99 6.23
CA TRP A 24 -8.03 21.55 6.11
C TRP A 24 -8.39 21.21 4.66
N PRO A 25 -7.43 20.80 3.80
CA PRO A 25 -7.78 20.36 2.47
C PRO A 25 -8.72 19.17 2.65
N SER A 26 -9.90 19.24 2.05
CA SER A 26 -10.78 18.10 1.92
C SER A 26 -9.93 16.92 1.46
N LEU A 27 -9.84 15.88 2.29
CA LEU A 27 -9.19 14.62 1.94
C LEU A 27 -10.05 14.01 0.84
N SER A 28 -9.81 14.46 -0.38
CA SER A 28 -10.45 13.97 -1.58
C SER A 28 -9.95 12.55 -1.76
N GLY A 29 -10.73 11.57 -1.33
CA GLY A 29 -10.50 10.18 -1.68
C GLY A 29 -10.59 10.08 -3.20
N SER A 30 -9.45 10.09 -3.89
CA SER A 30 -9.39 9.66 -5.28
C SER A 30 -9.79 8.19 -5.29
N SER A 31 -10.85 7.87 -6.01
CA SER A 31 -11.09 6.50 -6.44
C SER A 31 -9.97 6.17 -7.44
N GLU A 32 -8.86 5.64 -6.93
CA GLU A 32 -7.73 5.24 -7.75
C GLU A 32 -8.17 4.06 -8.63
N GLU A 33 -8.35 4.33 -9.93
CA GLU A 33 -8.64 3.31 -10.91
C GLU A 33 -7.40 2.42 -11.10
N VAL A 34 -7.60 1.10 -11.09
CA VAL A 34 -6.51 0.14 -11.32
C VAL A 34 -6.09 0.23 -12.79
N ALA A 35 -4.90 0.80 -13.04
CA ALA A 35 -4.35 0.93 -14.38
C ALA A 35 -3.42 -0.25 -14.73
N THR A 36 -3.60 -0.83 -15.93
CA THR A 36 -2.64 -1.78 -16.48
C THR A 36 -1.40 -1.04 -16.98
N VAL A 37 -0.22 -1.50 -16.56
CA VAL A 37 1.07 -0.89 -16.92
C VAL A 37 1.92 -1.87 -17.74
N ASP A 38 2.71 -1.35 -18.68
CA ASP A 38 3.70 -2.14 -19.40
C ASP A 38 4.94 -2.42 -18.52
N VAL A 39 5.80 -3.34 -18.97
CA VAL A 39 6.99 -3.78 -18.20
C VAL A 39 7.97 -2.65 -17.93
N HIS A 40 8.16 -1.71 -18.85
CA HIS A 40 9.05 -0.57 -18.63
C HIS A 40 8.45 0.42 -17.65
N ALA A 41 7.13 0.66 -17.71
CA ALA A 41 6.43 1.47 -16.72
C ALA A 41 6.50 0.84 -15.32
N ALA A 42 6.23 -0.46 -15.20
CA ALA A 42 6.36 -1.20 -13.95
C ALA A 42 7.78 -1.07 -13.35
N LYS A 43 8.83 -1.22 -14.19
CA LYS A 43 10.22 -1.05 -13.74
C LYS A 43 10.48 0.35 -13.16
N ARG A 44 9.95 1.40 -13.79
CA ARG A 44 10.10 2.79 -13.29
C ARG A 44 9.39 2.97 -11.96
N LEU A 45 8.17 2.45 -11.81
CA LEU A 45 7.38 2.54 -10.58
C LEU A 45 8.06 1.83 -9.41
N VAL A 46 8.57 0.61 -9.64
CA VAL A 46 9.33 -0.10 -8.60
C VAL A 46 10.59 0.69 -8.22
N SER A 47 11.26 1.29 -9.20
CA SER A 47 12.44 2.13 -8.95
C SER A 47 12.11 3.44 -8.23
N SER A 48 10.87 3.93 -8.29
CA SER A 48 10.39 5.09 -7.52
C SER A 48 9.88 4.72 -6.12
N GLY A 49 10.03 3.47 -5.70
CA GLY A 49 9.68 3.00 -4.36
C GLY A 49 8.30 2.34 -4.27
N HIS A 50 7.63 2.04 -5.39
CA HIS A 50 6.38 1.30 -5.35
C HIS A 50 6.66 -0.15 -4.96
N ARG A 51 5.73 -0.73 -4.19
CA ARG A 51 5.82 -2.11 -3.74
C ARG A 51 5.46 -3.05 -4.88
N TYR A 52 6.23 -4.12 -5.02
CA TYR A 52 5.99 -5.12 -6.06
C TYR A 52 5.35 -6.35 -5.42
N LEU A 53 4.05 -6.53 -5.67
CA LEU A 53 3.27 -7.65 -5.16
C LEU A 53 3.13 -8.72 -6.26
N ASP A 54 3.70 -9.88 -6.01
CA ASP A 54 3.62 -11.03 -6.90
C ASP A 54 2.54 -11.98 -6.41
N VAL A 55 1.46 -12.12 -7.19
CA VAL A 55 0.32 -12.97 -6.83
C VAL A 55 0.36 -14.35 -7.47
N ARG A 56 1.48 -14.69 -8.13
CA ARG A 56 1.74 -16.01 -8.70
C ARG A 56 1.98 -17.05 -7.61
N THR A 57 2.08 -18.31 -8.02
CA THR A 57 2.38 -19.37 -7.06
C THR A 57 3.79 -19.23 -6.49
N VAL A 58 3.99 -19.83 -5.32
CA VAL A 58 5.30 -19.84 -4.63
C VAL A 58 6.36 -20.48 -5.52
N GLU A 59 6.00 -21.50 -6.29
CA GLU A 59 6.90 -22.21 -7.20
C GLU A 59 7.36 -21.31 -8.36
N GLU A 60 6.45 -20.52 -8.94
CA GLU A 60 6.80 -19.55 -9.98
C GLU A 60 7.70 -18.45 -9.44
N PHE A 61 7.41 -17.95 -8.23
CA PHE A 61 8.21 -16.93 -7.57
C PHE A 61 9.63 -17.42 -7.26
N ASN A 62 9.76 -18.66 -6.76
CA ASN A 62 11.06 -19.25 -6.43
C ASN A 62 11.92 -19.56 -7.65
N LYS A 63 11.32 -19.78 -8.83
CA LYS A 63 12.07 -19.93 -10.09
C LYS A 63 12.73 -18.62 -10.53
N GLY A 64 12.16 -17.48 -10.14
CA GLY A 64 12.70 -16.16 -10.45
C GLY A 64 11.73 -15.05 -10.06
N HIS A 65 12.26 -14.06 -9.36
CA HIS A 65 11.53 -12.88 -8.91
C HIS A 65 12.44 -11.65 -8.89
N LEU A 66 11.82 -10.47 -8.86
CA LEU A 66 12.53 -9.21 -8.64
C LEU A 66 12.96 -9.11 -7.17
N GLU A 67 14.13 -8.50 -6.94
CA GLU A 67 14.60 -8.20 -5.58
C GLU A 67 13.58 -7.32 -4.84
N ASN A 68 13.32 -7.63 -3.57
CA ASN A 68 12.30 -6.98 -2.72
C ASN A 68 10.84 -7.19 -3.16
N ALA A 69 10.58 -8.08 -4.12
CA ALA A 69 9.21 -8.51 -4.42
C ALA A 69 8.61 -9.29 -3.26
N ILE A 70 7.32 -9.10 -3.03
CA ILE A 70 6.56 -9.79 -1.98
C ILE A 70 5.63 -10.77 -2.66
N ASN A 71 5.71 -12.05 -2.32
CA ASN A 71 4.81 -13.06 -2.87
C ASN A 71 3.64 -13.32 -1.94
N VAL A 72 2.42 -13.12 -2.44
CA VAL A 72 1.19 -13.58 -1.80
C VAL A 72 0.33 -14.24 -2.87
N PRO A 73 0.34 -15.58 -3.00
CA PRO A 73 -0.39 -16.26 -4.06
C PRO A 73 -1.90 -15.99 -3.97
N TYR A 74 -2.50 -15.60 -5.09
CA TYR A 74 -3.95 -15.45 -5.20
C TYR A 74 -4.65 -16.78 -5.44
N LEU A 75 -4.01 -17.68 -6.19
CA LEU A 75 -4.54 -18.99 -6.57
C LEU A 75 -3.57 -20.10 -6.16
N PHE A 76 -4.13 -21.15 -5.57
CA PHE A 76 -3.45 -22.42 -5.33
C PHE A 76 -3.89 -23.45 -6.38
N PHE A 77 -2.91 -24.20 -6.88
CA PHE A 77 -3.16 -25.31 -7.79
C PHE A 77 -3.17 -26.61 -6.99
N THR A 78 -4.35 -27.15 -6.76
CA THR A 78 -4.55 -28.42 -6.09
C THR A 78 -4.85 -29.51 -7.11
N PRO A 79 -4.67 -30.80 -6.77
CA PRO A 79 -5.10 -31.90 -7.64
C PRO A 79 -6.59 -31.82 -8.03
N GLN A 80 -7.43 -31.17 -7.21
CA GLN A 80 -8.86 -30.98 -7.42
C GLN A 80 -9.18 -29.74 -8.28
N GLY A 81 -8.19 -28.89 -8.59
CA GLY A 81 -8.34 -27.70 -9.43
C GLY A 81 -7.73 -26.43 -8.83
N LYS A 82 -8.15 -25.28 -9.36
CA LYS A 82 -7.73 -23.95 -8.90
C LYS A 82 -8.57 -23.53 -7.70
N GLU A 83 -7.94 -23.28 -6.56
CA GLU A 83 -8.58 -22.76 -5.34
C GLU A 83 -8.08 -21.35 -5.07
N LYS A 84 -8.98 -20.42 -4.72
CA LYS A 84 -8.58 -19.06 -4.31
C LYS A 84 -8.05 -19.10 -2.89
N ASN A 85 -6.98 -18.36 -2.62
CA ASN A 85 -6.46 -18.21 -1.27
C ASN A 85 -7.48 -17.42 -0.40
N PRO A 86 -8.14 -18.05 0.59
CA PRO A 86 -9.13 -17.36 1.42
C PRO A 86 -8.49 -16.32 2.35
N LYS A 87 -7.18 -16.45 2.62
CA LYS A 87 -6.41 -15.55 3.47
C LYS A 87 -5.68 -14.47 2.69
N PHE A 88 -5.94 -14.33 1.38
CA PHE A 88 -5.21 -13.40 0.52
C PHE A 88 -5.21 -11.97 1.07
N LEU A 89 -6.39 -11.44 1.41
CA LEU A 89 -6.51 -10.07 1.92
C LEU A 89 -5.83 -9.90 3.28
N GLU A 90 -5.94 -10.88 4.16
CA GLU A 90 -5.27 -10.88 5.46
C GLU A 90 -3.76 -10.82 5.26
N GLN A 91 -3.21 -11.71 4.43
CA GLN A 91 -1.78 -11.76 4.14
C GLN A 91 -1.26 -10.49 3.47
N VAL A 92 -2.00 -9.94 2.50
CA VAL A 92 -1.65 -8.65 1.87
C VAL A 92 -1.67 -7.53 2.89
N SER A 93 -2.64 -7.49 3.81
CA SER A 93 -2.72 -6.42 4.83
C SER A 93 -1.62 -6.49 5.89
N LEU A 94 -0.98 -7.64 6.08
CA LEU A 94 0.16 -7.78 6.99
C LEU A 94 1.46 -7.26 6.38
N VAL A 95 1.52 -7.23 5.04
CA VAL A 95 2.72 -6.79 4.32
C VAL A 95 2.55 -5.38 3.79
N CYS A 96 1.39 -5.01 3.24
CA CYS A 96 1.11 -3.73 2.59
C CYS A 96 0.05 -2.92 3.35
N ASP A 97 0.31 -1.62 3.48
CA ASP A 97 -0.61 -0.64 4.04
C ASP A 97 -1.52 -0.05 2.95
N LYS A 98 -2.60 0.61 3.36
CA LYS A 98 -3.56 1.24 2.41
C LYS A 98 -2.97 2.42 1.67
N ASP A 99 -1.95 3.05 2.24
CA ASP A 99 -1.25 4.20 1.65
C ASP A 99 -0.09 3.75 0.74
N ASP A 100 0.19 2.44 0.65
CA ASP A 100 1.23 1.92 -0.23
C ASP A 100 0.78 1.98 -1.69
N HIS A 101 1.66 2.48 -2.56
CA HIS A 101 1.49 2.32 -4.00
C HIS A 101 2.00 0.94 -4.42
N ILE A 102 1.10 0.09 -4.91
CA ILE A 102 1.37 -1.32 -5.22
C ILE A 102 1.32 -1.55 -6.72
N VAL A 103 2.35 -2.18 -7.27
CA VAL A 103 2.37 -2.77 -8.60
C VAL A 103 2.14 -4.27 -8.44
N VAL A 104 1.07 -4.78 -9.04
CA VAL A 104 0.70 -6.20 -8.97
C VAL A 104 1.16 -6.94 -10.23
N VAL A 105 1.80 -8.09 -10.07
CA VAL A 105 2.10 -9.00 -11.18
C VAL A 105 1.33 -10.30 -11.05
N ALA A 106 0.75 -10.75 -12.16
CA ALA A 106 0.05 -12.02 -12.28
C ALA A 106 0.44 -12.72 -13.59
N SER A 107 0.50 -14.04 -13.57
CA SER A 107 0.64 -14.84 -14.80
C SER A 107 -0.73 -14.94 -15.49
N LEU A 108 -0.82 -14.46 -16.74
CA LEU A 108 -1.95 -14.77 -17.62
C LEU A 108 -1.74 -16.20 -18.14
N SER A 109 -2.29 -17.20 -17.44
CA SER A 109 -2.33 -18.59 -17.91
C SER A 109 -3.44 -18.78 -18.94
#